data_AF-A0A8B6ENN0-F1
#
_entry.id   AF-A0A8B6ENN0-F1
#
_cell.length_a   1.000
_cell.length_b   1.000
_cell.length_c   1.000
_cell.angle_alpha   90.00
_cell.angle_beta   90.00
_cell.angle_gamma   90.00
#
_symmetry.space_group_name_H-M   'P 1'
#
loop_
_entity.id
_entity.type
_entity.pdbx_description
1 polymer ?
#
loop_
_entity_poly.entity_id
_entity_poly.type
_entity_poly.pdbx_seq_one_letter_code
_entity_poly.pdbx_strand_id
1 'polypeptide(L)'
;MEVYVSVVDPSNIRILEETEKHRVIGVIGQEMSINCTVTSGEPEETLIIKDDDGREMVKDGPSSVKFQLKPDHNDDGRNFTCLVLSCDKPNITVQAYPKNTTMEGNSLEIRCNDEEGSTNVISRYKWLHNGKSLNHSLKVLQINVTTPKDNGNFTCTAENEAGEARDTIEINILYAPVIDNYSISFSENNQNLLVNCNASGNPNNFTFGEWNHTSDVGTFIRHLNGSVEGRLNISSFTGTAKTYENGGLYVCNVSNGISFTDGSLWRTGTIEVIIKESPVFTEQSKPEQIGYIDNTSILCVDVISSSRIMSAKWYNERTEVNKTERFTMTQKGLSIKAQFHNKMVYTKSYRCDLVIQQTEPEDFQNYTVIVQNEYGFSSFIIKLQYA
;
A
#
# COMPACT_ATOMS: atom_id res chain seq x y z
N MET A 1 -29.01 42.49 -11.31
CA MET A 1 -30.14 43.27 -11.88
C MET A 1 -30.15 42.99 -13.37
N GLU A 2 -31.23 42.41 -13.90
CA GLU A 2 -31.38 42.16 -15.34
C GLU A 2 -32.15 43.32 -15.98
N VAL A 3 -31.57 43.92 -17.02
CA VAL A 3 -32.14 45.03 -17.77
C VAL A 3 -32.49 44.55 -19.17
N TYR A 4 -33.76 44.66 -19.55
CA TYR A 4 -34.29 44.22 -20.85
C TYR A 4 -34.40 45.41 -21.79
N VAL A 5 -33.81 45.35 -22.98
CA VAL A 5 -34.02 46.35 -24.02
C VAL A 5 -35.14 45.88 -24.93
N SER A 6 -36.19 46.70 -25.04
CA SER A 6 -37.20 46.54 -26.11
C SER A 6 -37.14 47.75 -27.01
N VAL A 7 -37.06 47.52 -28.32
CA VAL A 7 -36.96 48.58 -29.31
C VAL A 7 -38.37 48.82 -29.87
N VAL A 8 -38.83 50.07 -29.79
CA VAL A 8 -40.19 50.43 -30.24
C VAL A 8 -40.10 51.35 -31.44
N ASP A 9 -40.67 50.93 -32.57
CA ASP A 9 -40.90 51.77 -33.75
C ASP A 9 -41.92 52.88 -33.39
N PRO A 10 -41.72 54.17 -33.75
CA PRO A 10 -42.59 55.28 -33.33
C PRO A 10 -44.06 55.12 -33.71
N SER A 11 -44.35 54.18 -34.61
CA SER A 11 -45.66 53.89 -35.18
C SER A 11 -46.64 53.16 -34.25
N ASN A 12 -46.18 52.48 -33.18
CA ASN A 12 -47.06 51.67 -32.31
C ASN A 12 -46.51 51.51 -30.89
N ILE A 13 -47.04 52.26 -29.92
CA ILE A 13 -46.73 52.10 -28.49
C ILE A 13 -47.95 51.49 -27.76
N ARG A 14 -47.75 50.36 -27.08
CA ARG A 14 -48.62 49.87 -26.00
C ARG A 14 -47.78 49.59 -24.75
N ILE A 15 -48.27 50.06 -23.60
CA ILE A 15 -47.65 49.94 -22.29
C ILE A 15 -47.94 48.54 -21.71
N LEU A 16 -46.94 47.91 -21.09
CA LEU A 16 -47.10 46.71 -20.25
C LEU A 16 -46.37 46.96 -18.92
N GLU A 17 -47.04 46.66 -17.80
CA GLU A 17 -46.56 46.79 -16.42
C GLU A 17 -45.96 45.48 -15.84
N GLU A 18 -45.13 45.66 -14.79
CA GLU A 18 -44.61 44.68 -13.77
C GLU A 18 -43.57 43.62 -14.22
N THR A 19 -42.58 43.15 -13.46
CA THR A 19 -42.02 43.32 -12.09
C THR A 19 -40.55 42.81 -12.08
N GLU A 20 -39.70 43.27 -11.15
CA GLU A 20 -38.29 42.86 -10.84
C GLU A 20 -37.21 42.87 -11.95
N LYS A 21 -37.58 43.14 -13.21
CA LYS A 21 -36.67 43.35 -14.35
C LYS A 21 -36.85 44.77 -14.86
N HIS A 22 -35.76 45.55 -14.92
CA HIS A 22 -35.86 46.93 -15.41
C HIS A 22 -35.91 46.90 -16.95
N ARG A 23 -37.09 47.05 -17.52
CA ARG A 23 -37.26 47.18 -18.98
C ARG A 23 -36.94 48.61 -19.40
N VAL A 24 -35.97 48.78 -20.28
CA VAL A 24 -35.61 50.08 -20.86
C VAL A 24 -36.02 50.07 -22.33
N ILE A 25 -36.76 51.09 -22.75
CA ILE A 25 -37.28 51.21 -24.12
C ILE A 25 -36.37 52.15 -24.92
N GLY A 26 -35.81 51.64 -26.01
CA GLY A 26 -34.95 52.38 -26.93
C GLY A 26 -35.66 52.75 -28.23
N VAL A 27 -35.31 53.90 -28.81
CA VAL A 27 -35.71 54.29 -30.17
C VAL A 27 -34.52 54.11 -31.09
N ILE A 28 -34.76 53.51 -32.26
CA ILE A 28 -33.69 53.18 -33.23
C ILE A 28 -32.90 54.45 -33.60
N GLY A 29 -31.58 54.37 -33.47
CA GLY A 29 -30.64 55.44 -33.79
C GLY A 29 -30.56 56.58 -32.76
N GLN A 30 -31.42 56.60 -31.74
CA GLN A 30 -31.37 57.60 -30.66
C GLN A 30 -30.52 57.10 -29.49
N GLU A 31 -29.64 57.95 -28.96
CA GLU A 31 -28.81 57.58 -27.80
C GLU A 31 -29.67 57.32 -26.56
N MET A 32 -29.39 56.22 -25.89
CA MET A 32 -29.95 55.87 -24.58
C MET A 32 -28.84 55.39 -23.64
N SER A 33 -29.13 55.33 -22.34
CA SER A 33 -28.20 54.85 -21.35
C SER A 33 -28.81 53.81 -20.42
N ILE A 34 -28.06 52.74 -20.17
CA ILE A 34 -28.32 51.76 -19.13
C ILE A 34 -27.45 52.13 -17.93
N ASN A 35 -28.07 52.41 -16.79
CA ASN A 35 -27.39 52.82 -15.57
C ASN A 35 -27.59 51.76 -14.50
N CYS A 36 -26.52 51.44 -13.79
CA CYS A 36 -26.57 50.59 -12.61
C CYS A 36 -25.90 51.29 -11.44
N THR A 37 -26.54 51.25 -10.29
CA THR A 37 -26.11 51.93 -9.06
C THR A 37 -26.26 51.00 -7.88
N VAL A 38 -25.25 50.91 -7.03
CA VAL A 38 -25.32 50.18 -5.75
C VAL A 38 -26.06 51.04 -4.74
N THR A 39 -27.22 50.59 -4.26
CA THR A 39 -28.03 51.30 -3.26
C THR A 39 -27.71 50.90 -1.82
N SER A 40 -26.96 49.81 -1.62
CA SER A 40 -26.51 49.29 -0.33
C SER A 40 -25.27 48.41 -0.55
N GLY A 41 -24.15 48.72 0.11
CA GLY A 41 -22.85 48.05 -0.11
C GLY A 41 -21.69 48.97 0.30
N GLU A 42 -20.46 48.54 0.04
CA GLU A 42 -19.28 49.37 0.31
C GLU A 42 -19.16 50.51 -0.73
N PRO A 43 -18.76 51.73 -0.30
CA PRO A 43 -18.74 52.91 -1.17
C PRO A 43 -17.63 52.89 -2.25
N GLU A 44 -16.84 51.82 -2.37
CA GLU A 44 -15.76 51.67 -3.35
C GLU A 44 -15.98 50.54 -4.37
N GLU A 45 -17.19 49.98 -4.43
CA GLU A 45 -17.50 48.90 -5.37
C GLU A 45 -17.44 49.34 -6.84
N THR A 46 -16.68 48.61 -7.65
CA THR A 46 -16.66 48.77 -9.11
C THR A 46 -17.81 47.97 -9.72
N LEU A 47 -18.54 48.55 -10.68
CA LEU A 47 -19.64 47.87 -11.37
C LEU A 47 -19.28 47.55 -12.82
N ILE A 48 -19.81 46.45 -13.31
CA ILE A 48 -19.68 46.04 -14.72
C ILE A 48 -21.03 45.71 -15.32
N ILE A 49 -21.23 46.14 -16.57
CA ILE A 49 -22.38 45.79 -17.40
C ILE A 49 -21.93 44.79 -18.45
N LYS A 50 -22.54 43.61 -18.46
CA LYS A 50 -22.33 42.58 -19.49
C LYS A 50 -23.59 42.39 -20.35
N ASP A 51 -23.42 42.07 -21.63
CA ASP A 51 -24.53 41.74 -22.54
C ASP A 51 -24.98 40.27 -22.41
N ASP A 52 -25.96 39.86 -23.23
CA ASP A 52 -26.50 38.50 -23.30
C ASP A 52 -25.45 37.41 -23.55
N ASP A 53 -24.42 37.74 -24.32
CA ASP A 53 -23.32 36.83 -24.67
C ASP A 53 -22.26 36.80 -23.55
N GLY A 54 -22.47 37.54 -22.45
CA GLY A 54 -21.53 37.69 -21.35
C GLY A 54 -20.34 38.60 -21.67
N ARG A 55 -20.40 39.39 -22.76
CA ARG A 55 -19.34 40.33 -23.14
C ARG A 55 -19.42 41.59 -22.29
N GLU A 56 -18.24 42.09 -21.92
CA GLU A 56 -18.11 43.30 -21.11
C GLU A 56 -18.37 44.54 -21.95
N MET A 57 -19.40 45.30 -21.61
CA MET A 57 -19.80 46.52 -22.33
C MET A 57 -19.14 47.75 -21.73
N VAL A 58 -19.16 47.86 -20.40
CA VAL A 58 -18.52 48.95 -19.65
C VAL A 58 -18.24 48.50 -18.22
N LYS A 59 -17.11 48.95 -17.67
CA LYS A 59 -16.68 48.78 -16.28
C LYS A 59 -16.34 50.15 -15.72
N ASP A 60 -17.00 50.56 -14.64
CA ASP A 60 -16.87 51.91 -14.06
C ASP A 60 -17.16 51.91 -12.55
N GLY A 61 -16.80 52.98 -11.84
CA GLY A 61 -17.01 53.12 -10.41
C GLY A 61 -16.52 54.45 -9.82
N PRO A 62 -16.72 54.67 -8.50
CA PRO A 62 -17.37 53.77 -7.55
C PRO A 62 -18.90 53.87 -7.53
N SER A 63 -19.57 52.76 -7.18
CA SER A 63 -21.00 52.64 -6.88
C SER A 63 -21.99 52.94 -8.01
N SER A 64 -21.54 53.39 -9.19
CA SER A 64 -22.39 53.55 -10.38
C SER A 64 -21.63 53.28 -11.69
N VAL A 65 -22.32 52.73 -12.68
CA VAL A 65 -21.82 52.54 -14.04
C VAL A 65 -22.90 52.91 -15.05
N LYS A 66 -22.48 53.57 -16.13
CA LYS A 66 -23.35 54.02 -17.22
C LYS A 66 -22.86 53.52 -18.56
N PHE A 67 -23.67 52.69 -19.21
CA PHE A 67 -23.44 52.25 -20.58
C PHE A 67 -24.28 53.10 -21.55
N GLN A 68 -23.66 53.76 -22.52
CA GLN A 68 -24.37 54.47 -23.58
C GLN A 68 -24.42 53.63 -24.86
N LEU A 69 -25.61 53.49 -25.44
CA LEU A 69 -25.81 52.80 -26.71
C LEU A 69 -26.77 53.56 -27.63
N LYS A 70 -26.62 53.35 -28.94
CA LYS A 70 -27.58 53.74 -29.98
C LYS A 70 -28.25 52.45 -30.47
N PRO A 71 -29.49 52.15 -30.06
CA PRO A 71 -30.15 50.90 -30.41
C PRO A 71 -30.35 50.77 -31.92
N ASP A 72 -30.15 49.56 -32.43
CA ASP A 72 -30.59 49.16 -33.76
C ASP A 72 -31.65 48.03 -33.71
N HIS A 73 -32.03 47.48 -34.86
CA HIS A 73 -33.00 46.38 -34.91
C HIS A 73 -32.52 45.08 -34.25
N ASN A 74 -31.21 44.88 -34.11
CA ASN A 74 -30.61 43.69 -33.50
C ASN A 74 -30.56 43.78 -31.96
N ASP A 75 -30.77 44.98 -31.40
CA ASP A 75 -30.81 45.18 -29.95
C ASP A 75 -32.17 44.88 -29.32
N ASP A 76 -33.20 44.57 -30.13
CA ASP A 76 -34.53 44.22 -29.63
C ASP A 76 -34.53 42.88 -28.90
N GLY A 77 -34.90 42.89 -27.63
CA GLY A 77 -34.92 41.71 -26.76
C GLY A 77 -33.57 41.39 -26.10
N ARG A 78 -32.55 42.24 -26.25
CA ARG A 78 -31.25 42.06 -25.57
C ARG A 78 -31.33 42.35 -24.07
N ASN A 79 -30.59 41.59 -23.28
CA ASN A 79 -30.43 41.77 -21.85
C ASN A 79 -29.04 42.22 -21.50
N PHE A 80 -29.01 43.05 -20.46
CA PHE A 80 -27.78 43.51 -19.84
C PHE A 80 -27.82 43.15 -18.36
N THR A 81 -26.74 42.53 -17.88
CA THR A 81 -26.58 42.13 -16.49
C THR A 81 -25.59 43.06 -15.81
N CYS A 82 -26.00 43.66 -14.70
CA CYS A 82 -25.12 44.42 -13.85
C CYS A 82 -24.57 43.56 -12.72
N LEU A 83 -23.24 43.53 -12.62
CA LEU A 83 -22.49 42.79 -11.61
C LEU A 83 -21.63 43.74 -10.79
N VAL A 84 -21.55 43.47 -9.48
CA VAL A 84 -20.57 44.08 -8.59
C VAL A 84 -19.26 43.32 -8.73
N LEU A 85 -18.19 44.05 -9.01
CA LEU A 85 -16.85 43.51 -9.14
C LEU A 85 -16.13 43.70 -7.82
N SER A 86 -15.92 42.59 -7.11
CA SER A 86 -15.18 42.61 -5.85
C SER A 86 -13.70 42.89 -6.09
N CYS A 87 -13.14 43.84 -5.35
CA CYS A 87 -11.71 44.14 -5.35
C CYS A 87 -10.92 43.21 -4.42
N ASP A 88 -11.61 42.38 -3.64
CA ASP A 88 -10.98 41.46 -2.71
C ASP A 88 -10.76 40.09 -3.31
N LYS A 89 -9.61 39.51 -2.97
CA LYS A 89 -9.31 38.10 -3.27
C LYS A 89 -10.35 37.19 -2.61
N PRO A 90 -10.56 35.96 -3.11
CA PRO A 90 -11.51 35.04 -2.49
C PRO A 90 -11.17 34.79 -1.03
N ASN A 91 -12.16 34.73 -0.15
CA ASN A 91 -11.96 34.26 1.22
C ASN A 91 -12.43 32.80 1.30
N ILE A 92 -11.47 31.88 1.45
CA ILE A 92 -11.72 30.44 1.37
C ILE A 92 -11.25 29.69 2.61
N THR A 93 -11.91 28.58 2.91
CA THR A 93 -11.51 27.63 3.95
C THR A 93 -11.59 26.20 3.43
N VAL A 94 -10.56 25.40 3.67
CA VAL A 94 -10.56 23.98 3.29
C VAL A 94 -11.04 23.13 4.45
N GLN A 95 -12.07 22.32 4.21
CA GLN A 95 -12.68 21.45 5.22
C GLN A 95 -12.83 20.04 4.67
N ALA A 96 -12.65 19.04 5.54
CA ALA A 96 -12.82 17.63 5.18
C ALA A 96 -14.01 17.01 5.91
N TYR A 97 -14.77 16.20 5.20
CA TYR A 97 -15.97 15.51 5.68
C TYR A 97 -15.83 14.00 5.50
N PRO A 98 -16.20 13.20 6.52
CA PRO A 98 -16.78 13.62 7.80
C PRO A 98 -15.77 14.27 8.76
N LYS A 99 -14.47 13.94 8.65
CA LYS A 99 -13.36 14.52 9.43
C LYS A 99 -12.08 14.46 8.59
N ASN A 100 -11.07 15.26 8.96
CA ASN A 100 -9.74 15.22 8.35
C ASN A 100 -8.88 14.02 8.78
N THR A 101 -9.31 13.27 9.82
CA THR A 101 -8.71 11.99 10.19
C THR A 101 -9.70 10.87 9.89
N THR A 102 -9.31 9.89 9.08
CA THR A 102 -10.16 8.75 8.68
C THR A 102 -9.33 7.48 8.52
N MET A 103 -10.00 6.32 8.51
CA MET A 103 -9.34 5.03 8.29
C MET A 103 -9.17 4.74 6.80
N GLU A 104 -8.12 4.01 6.44
CA GLU A 104 -7.96 3.41 5.11
C GLU A 104 -9.24 2.69 4.66
N GLY A 105 -9.58 2.84 3.39
CA GLY A 105 -10.76 2.23 2.78
C GLY A 105 -12.03 3.07 2.90
N ASN A 106 -12.07 4.06 3.79
CA ASN A 106 -13.22 4.96 3.92
C ASN A 106 -13.27 5.98 2.76
N SER A 107 -14.46 6.54 2.54
CA SER A 107 -14.65 7.71 1.68
C SER A 107 -14.37 9.01 2.43
N LEU A 108 -13.75 9.96 1.74
CA LEU A 108 -13.38 11.27 2.26
C LEU A 108 -13.72 12.34 1.21
N GLU A 109 -14.35 13.41 1.65
CA GLU A 109 -14.66 14.57 0.82
C GLU A 109 -13.92 15.79 1.34
N ILE A 110 -13.16 16.48 0.48
CA ILE A 110 -12.42 17.69 0.82
C ILE A 110 -13.05 18.86 0.03
N ARG A 111 -13.56 19.86 0.74
CA ARG A 111 -14.25 21.02 0.16
C ARG A 111 -13.43 22.28 0.37
N CYS A 112 -13.41 23.12 -0.65
CA CYS A 112 -12.91 24.48 -0.58
C CYS A 112 -14.10 25.42 -0.40
N ASN A 113 -14.50 25.69 0.84
CA ASN A 113 -15.67 26.48 1.15
C ASN A 113 -15.36 27.97 1.01
N ASP A 114 -16.34 28.72 0.53
CA ASP A 114 -16.29 30.19 0.47
C ASP A 114 -17.07 30.71 1.67
N GLU A 115 -16.78 31.93 2.10
CA GLU A 115 -17.53 32.56 3.18
C GLU A 115 -19.03 32.63 2.87
N GLU A 116 -19.89 32.27 3.83
CA GLU A 116 -21.34 32.33 3.67
C GLU A 116 -21.78 33.77 3.35
N GLY A 117 -22.53 33.94 2.25
CA GLY A 117 -22.95 35.26 1.79
C GLY A 117 -21.95 36.00 0.89
N SER A 118 -20.80 35.39 0.58
CA SER A 118 -19.84 35.95 -0.37
C SER A 118 -20.45 36.08 -1.78
N THR A 119 -20.37 37.28 -2.35
CA THR A 119 -20.71 37.57 -3.75
C THR A 119 -19.50 37.39 -4.69
N ASN A 120 -18.34 36.97 -4.17
CA ASN A 120 -17.13 36.75 -4.95
C ASN A 120 -17.29 35.54 -5.87
N VAL A 121 -17.48 35.81 -7.17
CA VAL A 121 -17.56 34.77 -8.19
C VAL A 121 -16.17 34.18 -8.42
N ILE A 122 -15.95 32.96 -7.92
CA ILE A 122 -14.72 32.21 -8.19
C ILE A 122 -14.76 31.65 -9.60
N SER A 123 -13.73 31.96 -10.38
CA SER A 123 -13.59 31.55 -11.77
C SER A 123 -12.85 30.22 -11.95
N ARG A 124 -11.97 29.87 -11.00
CA ARG A 124 -11.12 28.67 -11.10
C ARG A 124 -10.75 28.13 -9.72
N TYR A 125 -10.74 26.80 -9.60
CA TYR A 125 -10.11 26.08 -8.50
C TYR A 125 -8.91 25.29 -8.98
N LYS A 126 -7.90 25.15 -8.12
CA LYS A 126 -6.74 24.28 -8.32
C LYS A 126 -6.38 23.58 -7.03
N TRP A 127 -6.14 22.28 -7.11
CA TRP A 127 -5.75 21.46 -5.97
C TRP A 127 -4.30 21.02 -6.04
N LEU A 128 -3.64 21.03 -4.89
CA LEU A 128 -2.31 20.45 -4.67
C LEU A 128 -2.40 19.39 -3.57
N HIS A 129 -1.70 18.27 -3.74
CA HIS A 129 -1.47 17.28 -2.70
C HIS A 129 0.04 17.17 -2.44
N ASN A 130 0.46 17.47 -1.21
CA ASN A 130 1.87 17.55 -0.82
C ASN A 130 2.71 18.42 -1.79
N GLY A 131 2.12 19.54 -2.23
CA GLY A 131 2.74 20.47 -3.19
C GLY A 131 2.64 20.07 -4.67
N LYS A 132 2.18 18.86 -5.00
CA LYS A 132 2.01 18.39 -6.38
C LYS A 132 0.61 18.70 -6.91
N SER A 133 0.53 19.26 -8.11
CA SER A 133 -0.77 19.56 -8.73
C SER A 133 -1.59 18.31 -9.01
N LEU A 134 -2.84 18.33 -8.58
CA LEU A 134 -3.86 17.37 -8.97
C LEU A 134 -4.53 17.87 -10.25
N ASN A 135 -4.98 16.93 -11.10
CA ASN A 135 -5.80 17.24 -12.26
C ASN A 135 -7.26 17.36 -11.83
N HIS A 136 -7.56 18.37 -11.01
CA HIS A 136 -8.89 18.60 -10.45
C HIS A 136 -9.18 20.10 -10.33
N SER A 137 -10.30 20.54 -10.90
CA SER A 137 -10.66 21.96 -11.03
C SER A 137 -12.01 22.31 -10.39
N LEU A 138 -12.61 21.39 -9.64
CA LEU A 138 -13.87 21.61 -8.94
C LEU A 138 -13.61 22.00 -7.48
N LYS A 139 -14.59 22.68 -6.87
CA LYS A 139 -14.61 23.06 -5.45
C LYS A 139 -14.50 21.88 -4.48
N VAL A 140 -14.93 20.70 -4.90
CA VAL A 140 -15.03 19.50 -4.07
C VAL A 140 -14.14 18.41 -4.64
N LEU A 141 -13.20 17.91 -3.84
CA LEU A 141 -12.35 16.77 -4.15
C LEU A 141 -12.87 15.53 -3.41
N GLN A 142 -13.31 14.52 -4.16
CA GLN A 142 -13.83 13.26 -3.62
C GLN A 142 -12.76 12.16 -3.68
N ILE A 143 -12.48 11.53 -2.54
CA ILE A 143 -11.67 10.32 -2.45
C ILE A 143 -12.60 9.19 -2.02
N ASN A 144 -12.98 8.32 -2.95
CA ASN A 144 -13.97 7.26 -2.68
C ASN A 144 -13.44 6.15 -1.76
N VAL A 145 -12.16 5.82 -1.90
CA VAL A 145 -11.47 4.78 -1.13
C VAL A 145 -10.11 5.32 -0.76
N THR A 146 -9.97 5.73 0.50
CA THR A 146 -8.71 6.27 1.02
C THR A 146 -7.64 5.20 1.12
N THR A 147 -6.41 5.61 0.88
CA THR A 147 -5.20 4.78 0.98
C THR A 147 -4.14 5.52 1.79
N PRO A 148 -3.10 4.83 2.30
CA PRO A 148 -1.99 5.50 3.00
C PRO A 148 -1.30 6.59 2.17
N LYS A 149 -1.42 6.54 0.83
CA LYS A 149 -0.87 7.55 -0.08
C LYS A 149 -1.62 8.87 -0.02
N ASP A 150 -2.88 8.87 0.40
CA ASP A 150 -3.69 10.08 0.51
C ASP A 150 -3.38 10.88 1.79
N ASN A 151 -2.49 10.37 2.66
CA ASN A 151 -2.02 11.10 3.83
C ASN A 151 -1.22 12.35 3.44
N GLY A 152 -1.43 13.45 4.17
CA GLY A 152 -0.68 14.70 4.04
C GLY A 152 -1.53 15.91 3.69
N ASN A 153 -0.89 16.93 3.12
CA ASN A 153 -1.49 18.25 2.97
C ASN A 153 -2.21 18.41 1.63
N PHE A 154 -3.48 18.81 1.69
CA PHE A 154 -4.26 19.23 0.53
C PHE A 154 -4.46 20.74 0.55
N THR A 155 -3.99 21.41 -0.49
CA THR A 155 -4.12 22.86 -0.65
C THR A 155 -5.10 23.16 -1.77
N CYS A 156 -6.15 23.93 -1.47
CA CYS A 156 -7.00 24.55 -2.47
C CYS A 156 -6.43 25.93 -2.83
N THR A 157 -6.43 26.27 -4.11
CA THR A 157 -6.26 27.63 -4.62
C THR A 157 -7.53 28.02 -5.35
N ALA A 158 -8.17 29.12 -4.92
CA ALA A 158 -9.32 29.71 -5.60
C ALA A 158 -8.93 31.05 -6.22
N GLU A 159 -9.36 31.29 -7.46
CA GLU A 159 -9.03 32.47 -8.24
C GLU A 159 -10.29 33.24 -8.67
N ASN A 160 -10.34 34.52 -8.37
CA ASN A 160 -11.29 35.49 -8.93
C ASN A 160 -10.52 36.61 -9.67
N GLU A 161 -11.25 37.59 -10.21
CA GLU A 161 -10.64 38.70 -10.96
C GLU A 161 -9.72 39.60 -10.12
N ALA A 162 -9.84 39.59 -8.80
CA ALA A 162 -8.97 40.33 -7.87
C ALA A 162 -7.68 39.55 -7.51
N GLY A 163 -7.67 38.23 -7.73
CA GLY A 163 -6.49 37.39 -7.60
C GLY A 163 -6.78 36.02 -6.96
N GLU A 164 -5.74 35.42 -6.40
CA GLU A 164 -5.80 34.07 -5.82
C GLU A 164 -5.72 34.08 -4.30
N ALA A 165 -6.49 33.20 -3.67
CA ALA A 165 -6.35 32.82 -2.27
C ALA A 165 -6.09 31.32 -2.13
N ARG A 166 -5.43 30.93 -1.04
CA ARG A 166 -5.01 29.55 -0.79
C ARG A 166 -5.25 29.19 0.65
N ASP A 167 -5.76 27.99 0.85
CA ASP A 167 -5.88 27.40 2.18
C ASP A 167 -5.54 25.90 2.13
N THR A 168 -5.08 25.34 3.24
CA THR A 168 -4.53 23.99 3.33
C THR A 168 -5.09 23.23 4.51
N ILE A 169 -5.46 21.97 4.28
CA ILE A 169 -5.84 21.02 5.33
C ILE A 169 -4.87 19.83 5.34
N GLU A 170 -4.48 19.38 6.54
CA GLU A 170 -3.77 18.12 6.71
C GLU A 170 -4.77 16.98 6.86
N ILE A 171 -4.66 15.98 5.99
CA ILE A 171 -5.42 14.74 6.03
C ILE A 171 -4.58 13.64 6.67
N ASN A 172 -5.12 13.02 7.71
CA ASN A 172 -4.48 11.94 8.45
C ASN A 172 -5.20 10.61 8.16
N ILE A 173 -4.55 9.71 7.43
CA ILE A 173 -5.11 8.39 7.11
C ILE A 173 -4.56 7.36 8.09
N LEU A 174 -5.43 6.85 8.96
CA LEU A 174 -5.11 5.79 9.92
C LEU A 174 -5.18 4.43 9.22
N TYR A 175 -4.16 3.61 9.39
CA TYR A 175 -4.11 2.26 8.83
C TYR A 175 -3.34 1.34 9.77
N ALA A 176 -3.77 0.08 9.73
CA ALA A 176 -3.25 -0.95 10.60
C ALA A 176 -1.86 -1.43 10.12
N PRO A 177 -1.07 -2.14 10.96
CA PRO A 177 0.33 -2.34 10.67
C PRO A 177 0.61 -3.21 9.44
N VAL A 178 1.61 -2.81 8.66
CA VAL A 178 2.22 -3.60 7.58
C VAL A 178 3.59 -4.07 8.06
N ILE A 179 3.83 -5.38 8.03
CA ILE A 179 5.07 -5.99 8.52
C ILE A 179 5.95 -6.41 7.34
N ASP A 180 7.25 -6.11 7.42
CA ASP A 180 8.24 -6.56 6.46
C ASP A 180 8.57 -8.05 6.72
N ASN A 181 8.23 -8.90 5.75
CA ASN A 181 8.67 -10.29 5.75
C ASN A 181 10.03 -10.38 5.04
N TYR A 182 11.00 -11.02 5.68
CA TYR A 182 12.34 -11.20 5.13
C TYR A 182 12.98 -12.51 5.60
N SER A 183 14.06 -12.91 4.94
CA SER A 183 14.87 -14.05 5.35
C SER A 183 16.23 -13.57 5.86
N ILE A 184 16.71 -14.18 6.94
CA ILE A 184 18.02 -13.91 7.54
C ILE A 184 18.82 -15.21 7.62
N SER A 185 20.12 -15.12 7.37
CA SER A 185 21.01 -16.28 7.45
C SER A 185 21.63 -16.41 8.84
N PHE A 186 21.79 -17.64 9.30
CA PHE A 186 22.40 -17.97 10.58
C PHE A 186 23.38 -19.13 10.44
N SER A 187 24.48 -19.08 11.20
CA SER A 187 25.50 -20.13 11.27
C SER A 187 25.98 -20.26 12.71
N GLU A 188 26.60 -21.39 13.07
CA GLU A 188 27.13 -21.67 14.40
C GLU A 188 28.14 -20.61 14.88
N ASN A 189 28.88 -19.98 13.97
CA ASN A 189 29.78 -18.87 14.29
C ASN A 189 29.06 -17.62 14.83
N ASN A 190 27.75 -17.50 14.60
CA ASN A 190 26.95 -16.41 15.13
C ASN A 190 26.48 -16.80 16.54
N GLN A 191 27.19 -16.33 17.56
CA GLN A 191 26.84 -16.62 18.95
C GLN A 191 25.39 -16.21 19.30
N ASN A 192 24.92 -15.12 18.69
CA ASN A 192 23.57 -14.58 18.86
C ASN A 192 23.06 -14.00 17.53
N LEU A 193 21.78 -14.24 17.22
CA LEU A 193 21.06 -13.66 16.10
C LEU A 193 19.98 -12.72 16.60
N LEU A 194 20.06 -11.46 16.20
CA LEU A 194 19.01 -10.48 16.44
C LEU A 194 18.03 -10.49 15.27
N VAL A 195 16.76 -10.76 15.57
CA VAL A 195 15.64 -10.70 14.63
C VAL A 195 14.73 -9.54 15.00
N ASN A 196 14.35 -8.74 14.02
CA ASN A 196 13.48 -7.58 14.22
C ASN A 196 12.14 -7.78 13.49
N CYS A 197 11.04 -7.52 14.18
CA CYS A 197 9.72 -7.38 13.57
C CYS A 197 9.54 -5.92 13.13
N ASN A 198 9.88 -5.63 11.88
CA ASN A 198 9.76 -4.28 11.35
C ASN A 198 8.33 -4.04 10.88
N ALA A 199 7.63 -3.13 11.55
CA ALA A 199 6.26 -2.75 11.21
C ALA A 199 6.19 -1.26 10.84
N SER A 200 5.37 -0.96 9.84
CA SER A 200 4.94 0.39 9.47
C SER A 200 3.43 0.51 9.66
N GLY A 201 2.91 1.70 9.91
CA GLY A 201 1.52 1.88 10.35
C GLY A 201 1.24 3.33 10.74
N ASN A 202 -0.02 3.72 10.71
CA ASN A 202 -0.47 4.99 11.27
C ASN A 202 -1.66 4.76 12.21
N PRO A 203 -1.49 4.94 13.53
CA PRO A 203 -0.33 5.58 14.16
C PRO A 203 0.90 4.66 14.23
N ASN A 204 2.07 5.26 14.40
CA ASN A 204 3.38 4.59 14.40
C ASN A 204 3.79 4.05 15.78
N ASN A 205 2.83 3.89 16.69
CA ASN A 205 3.02 3.33 18.02
C ASN A 205 2.58 1.87 18.05
N PHE A 206 3.55 0.95 18.13
CA PHE A 206 3.28 -0.48 18.04
C PHE A 206 3.32 -1.16 19.40
N THR A 207 2.38 -2.06 19.61
CA THR A 207 2.42 -3.09 20.64
C THR A 207 2.84 -4.40 19.99
N PHE A 208 3.92 -5.00 20.48
CA PHE A 208 4.40 -6.30 20.02
C PHE A 208 3.95 -7.39 20.99
N GLY A 209 3.39 -8.46 20.44
CA GLY A 209 2.97 -9.65 21.17
C GLY A 209 4.09 -10.68 21.28
N GLU A 210 3.73 -11.87 21.74
CA GLU A 210 4.66 -13.00 21.81
C GLU A 210 5.09 -13.47 20.40
N TRP A 211 6.32 -14.00 20.35
CA TRP A 211 6.88 -14.61 19.16
C TRP A 211 6.59 -16.11 19.14
N ASN A 212 6.30 -16.63 17.96
CA ASN A 212 6.17 -18.06 17.73
C ASN A 212 7.29 -18.52 16.79
N HIS A 213 8.01 -19.55 17.20
CA HIS A 213 8.96 -20.24 16.33
C HIS A 213 8.31 -21.50 15.78
N THR A 214 8.30 -21.63 14.46
CA THR A 214 7.75 -22.77 13.74
C THR A 214 8.80 -23.32 12.78
N SER A 215 8.67 -24.58 12.39
CA SER A 215 9.53 -25.14 11.36
C SER A 215 9.25 -24.49 10.00
N ASP A 216 10.07 -24.82 9.01
CA ASP A 216 9.95 -24.34 7.63
C ASP A 216 8.69 -24.85 6.89
N VAL A 217 7.95 -25.79 7.48
CA VAL A 217 6.62 -26.25 7.04
C VAL A 217 5.48 -25.76 7.94
N GLY A 218 5.76 -24.87 8.89
CA GLY A 218 4.77 -24.22 9.74
C GLY A 218 4.33 -25.02 10.98
N THR A 219 5.02 -26.11 11.33
CA THR A 219 4.71 -26.79 12.60
C THR A 219 5.29 -26.04 13.78
N PHE A 220 4.45 -25.73 14.77
CA PHE A 220 4.83 -24.97 15.94
C PHE A 220 5.92 -25.66 16.78
N ILE A 221 7.04 -24.97 17.04
CA ILE A 221 8.15 -25.45 17.86
C ILE A 221 7.99 -24.91 19.29
N ARG A 222 8.07 -23.59 19.48
CA ARG A 222 8.05 -22.96 20.83
C ARG A 222 7.57 -21.51 20.81
N HIS A 223 7.10 -21.03 21.96
CA HIS A 223 6.87 -19.61 22.23
C HIS A 223 8.18 -18.95 22.64
N LEU A 224 8.36 -17.68 22.26
CA LEU A 224 9.53 -16.88 22.55
C LEU A 224 9.10 -15.48 22.99
N ASN A 225 9.82 -14.95 23.98
CA ASN A 225 9.57 -13.61 24.48
C ASN A 225 10.50 -12.64 23.78
N GLY A 226 9.92 -11.72 23.00
CA GLY A 226 10.64 -10.60 22.42
C GLY A 226 10.76 -9.43 23.38
N SER A 227 11.54 -8.43 22.99
CA SER A 227 11.54 -7.12 23.64
C SER A 227 10.24 -6.37 23.34
N VAL A 228 9.94 -5.34 24.13
CA VAL A 228 8.84 -4.39 23.87
C VAL A 228 8.96 -3.66 22.53
N GLU A 229 10.16 -3.57 21.95
CA GLU A 229 10.43 -2.98 20.63
C GLU A 229 10.30 -4.00 19.47
N GLY A 230 9.77 -5.21 19.73
CA GLY A 230 9.63 -6.23 18.69
C GLY A 230 10.95 -6.82 18.20
N ARG A 231 11.98 -6.86 19.06
CA ARG A 231 13.24 -7.56 18.79
C ARG A 231 13.29 -8.91 19.50
N LEU A 232 13.89 -9.90 18.86
CA LEU A 232 14.08 -11.24 19.40
C LEU A 232 15.55 -11.62 19.28
N ASN A 233 16.15 -12.07 20.37
CA ASN A 233 17.52 -12.58 20.36
C ASN A 233 17.50 -14.11 20.42
N ILE A 234 18.07 -14.75 19.41
CA ILE A 234 18.15 -16.20 19.27
C ILE A 234 19.60 -16.60 19.50
N SER A 235 19.87 -17.36 20.55
CA SER A 235 21.21 -17.88 20.83
C SER A 235 21.48 -19.16 20.02
N SER A 236 22.71 -19.29 19.52
CA SER A 236 23.20 -20.56 18.98
C SER A 236 23.44 -21.56 20.11
N PHE A 237 23.14 -22.83 19.86
CA PHE A 237 23.68 -23.93 20.64
C PHE A 237 24.90 -24.51 19.92
N THR A 238 25.86 -25.05 20.67
CA THR A 238 27.04 -25.70 20.09
C THR A 238 26.66 -26.95 19.31
N GLY A 239 27.15 -27.05 18.08
CA GLY A 239 26.94 -28.16 17.15
C GLY A 239 25.97 -27.84 16.01
N THR A 240 26.35 -28.27 14.81
CA THR A 240 25.58 -28.13 13.56
C THR A 240 24.13 -28.62 13.71
N ALA A 241 23.92 -29.81 14.26
CA ALA A 241 22.58 -30.38 14.47
C ALA A 241 21.68 -29.50 15.36
N LYS A 242 22.26 -28.92 16.42
CA LYS A 242 21.53 -28.01 17.32
C LYS A 242 21.27 -26.65 16.68
N THR A 243 22.15 -26.20 15.80
CA THR A 243 21.96 -24.98 15.01
C THR A 243 20.75 -25.10 14.07
N TYR A 244 20.52 -26.28 13.47
CA TYR A 244 19.33 -26.52 12.63
C TYR A 244 18.01 -26.41 13.39
N GLU A 245 18.00 -26.69 14.70
CA GLU A 245 16.78 -26.54 15.51
C GLU A 245 16.28 -25.09 15.54
N ASN A 246 17.17 -24.11 15.38
CA ASN A 246 16.86 -22.67 15.30
C ASN A 246 16.45 -22.21 13.89
N GLY A 247 16.44 -23.09 12.89
CA GLY A 247 15.96 -22.77 11.55
C GLY A 247 14.43 -22.67 11.48
N GLY A 248 13.92 -22.20 10.36
CA GLY A 248 12.47 -22.16 10.09
C GLY A 248 11.91 -20.75 10.18
N LEU A 249 10.68 -20.61 10.66
CA LEU A 249 9.90 -19.38 10.60
C LEU A 249 9.67 -18.80 12.00
N TYR A 250 10.00 -17.53 12.16
CA TYR A 250 9.78 -16.74 13.37
C TYR A 250 8.65 -15.76 13.10
N VAL A 251 7.55 -15.99 13.80
CA VAL A 251 6.29 -15.29 13.61
C VAL A 251 6.11 -14.28 14.73
N CYS A 252 6.07 -12.99 14.39
CA CYS A 252 5.79 -11.90 15.33
C CYS A 252 4.36 -11.42 15.18
N ASN A 253 3.76 -10.97 16.29
CA ASN A 253 2.46 -10.33 16.30
C ASN A 253 2.61 -8.84 16.64
N VAL A 254 1.98 -7.96 15.86
CA VAL A 254 2.02 -6.50 16.08
C VAL A 254 0.62 -5.88 15.98
N SER A 255 0.38 -4.83 16.74
CA SER A 255 -0.83 -4.01 16.66
C SER A 255 -0.48 -2.54 16.88
N ASN A 256 -1.15 -1.62 16.19
CA ASN A 256 -1.14 -0.19 16.53
C ASN A 256 -2.52 0.30 17.02
N GLY A 257 -3.40 -0.63 17.42
CA GLY A 257 -4.76 -0.33 17.85
C GLY A 257 -5.77 -0.09 16.72
N ILE A 258 -5.34 -0.08 15.46
CA ILE A 258 -6.24 0.00 14.31
C ILE A 258 -6.63 -1.41 13.87
N SER A 259 -7.94 -1.65 13.70
CA SER A 259 -8.46 -2.92 13.19
C SER A 259 -8.35 -2.99 11.67
N PHE A 260 -8.14 -4.20 11.16
CA PHE A 260 -8.17 -4.46 9.73
C PHE A 260 -9.60 -4.67 9.21
N THR A 261 -9.73 -4.79 7.89
CA THR A 261 -11.00 -5.08 7.20
C THR A 261 -11.66 -6.40 7.63
N ASP A 262 -10.87 -7.36 8.14
CA ASP A 262 -11.35 -8.63 8.70
C ASP A 262 -11.71 -8.54 10.20
N GLY A 263 -11.61 -7.36 10.81
CA GLY A 263 -11.87 -7.12 12.23
C GLY A 263 -10.73 -7.53 13.18
N SER A 264 -9.63 -8.07 12.67
CA SER A 264 -8.46 -8.39 13.50
C SER A 264 -7.77 -7.11 14.00
N LEU A 265 -7.20 -7.18 15.20
CA LEU A 265 -6.38 -6.09 15.77
C LEU A 265 -4.87 -6.35 15.66
N TRP A 266 -4.50 -7.61 15.48
CA TRP A 266 -3.12 -8.07 15.46
C TRP A 266 -2.77 -8.59 14.07
N ARG A 267 -1.60 -8.22 13.57
CA ARG A 267 -1.00 -8.86 12.39
C ARG A 267 0.18 -9.70 12.74
N THR A 268 0.25 -10.81 12.03
CA THR A 268 1.36 -11.74 12.02
C THR A 268 2.31 -11.38 10.90
N GLY A 269 3.58 -11.20 11.22
CA GLY A 269 4.68 -11.14 10.26
C GLY A 269 5.55 -12.38 10.40
N THR A 270 6.21 -12.78 9.32
CA THR A 270 7.02 -13.99 9.29
C THR A 270 8.43 -13.65 8.82
N ILE A 271 9.42 -14.02 9.64
CA ILE A 271 10.83 -13.92 9.33
C ILE A 271 11.39 -15.33 9.18
N GLU A 272 12.01 -15.63 8.06
CA GLU A 272 12.63 -16.94 7.82
C GLU A 272 14.09 -16.94 8.26
N VAL A 273 14.48 -17.88 9.11
CA VAL A 273 15.86 -18.10 9.52
C VAL A 273 16.43 -19.29 8.74
N ILE A 274 17.39 -19.00 7.87
CA ILE A 274 18.05 -19.95 6.98
C ILE A 274 19.40 -20.36 7.58
N ILE A 275 19.61 -21.65 7.77
CA ILE A 275 20.83 -22.18 8.41
C ILE A 275 21.92 -22.44 7.36
N LYS A 276 23.08 -21.81 7.54
CA LYS A 276 24.25 -21.90 6.66
C LYS A 276 25.28 -22.89 7.18
N GLU A 277 24.87 -24.15 7.29
CA GLU A 277 25.69 -25.22 7.86
C GLU A 277 25.73 -26.47 6.98
N SER A 278 26.65 -27.39 7.28
CA SER A 278 26.70 -28.70 6.62
C SER A 278 25.40 -29.49 6.82
N PRO A 279 25.00 -30.39 5.90
CA PRO A 279 23.78 -31.18 6.06
C PRO A 279 23.82 -32.08 7.30
N VAL A 280 22.69 -32.32 7.98
CA VAL A 280 22.66 -33.16 9.20
C VAL A 280 21.76 -34.37 9.01
N PHE A 281 22.31 -35.57 9.22
CA PHE A 281 21.54 -36.81 9.20
C PHE A 281 20.61 -36.87 10.40
N THR A 282 19.39 -37.34 10.17
CA THR A 282 18.38 -37.43 11.22
C THR A 282 18.45 -38.74 11.96
N GLU A 283 17.91 -38.78 13.18
CA GLU A 283 17.80 -39.99 14.00
C GLU A 283 16.92 -41.09 13.34
N GLN A 284 16.15 -40.75 12.30
CA GLN A 284 15.41 -41.73 11.49
C GLN A 284 16.31 -42.55 10.57
N SER A 285 17.48 -42.01 10.22
CA SER A 285 18.49 -42.73 9.46
C SER A 285 19.10 -43.80 10.34
N LYS A 286 18.65 -45.04 10.18
CA LYS A 286 19.17 -46.17 10.95
C LYS A 286 20.54 -46.60 10.41
N PRO A 287 21.52 -46.87 11.28
CA PRO A 287 22.84 -47.35 10.88
C PRO A 287 22.83 -48.79 10.34
N GLU A 288 21.73 -49.53 10.55
CA GLU A 288 21.57 -50.90 10.10
C GLU A 288 20.22 -51.04 9.38
N GLN A 289 20.26 -51.59 8.16
CA GLN A 289 19.09 -51.80 7.31
C GLN A 289 19.12 -53.21 6.73
N ILE A 290 17.95 -53.84 6.60
CA ILE A 290 17.84 -55.25 6.23
C ILE A 290 17.61 -55.38 4.73
N GLY A 291 18.34 -56.30 4.10
CA GLY A 291 18.16 -56.70 2.70
C GLY A 291 17.95 -58.21 2.56
N TYR A 292 17.52 -58.63 1.38
CA TYR A 292 17.30 -60.03 1.03
C TYR A 292 18.01 -60.33 -0.28
N ILE A 293 18.62 -61.51 -0.38
CA ILE A 293 19.24 -62.00 -1.61
C ILE A 293 18.18 -62.08 -2.72
N ASP A 294 18.58 -61.80 -3.96
CA ASP A 294 17.75 -61.78 -5.18
C ASP A 294 16.62 -60.73 -5.20
N ASN A 295 16.42 -59.99 -4.11
CA ASN A 295 15.47 -58.88 -4.03
C ASN A 295 16.16 -57.53 -4.23
N THR A 296 15.34 -56.50 -4.44
CA THR A 296 15.80 -55.11 -4.40
C THR A 296 16.00 -54.67 -2.96
N SER A 297 17.24 -54.32 -2.59
CA SER A 297 17.57 -53.69 -1.31
C SER A 297 17.65 -52.18 -1.46
N ILE A 298 17.18 -51.44 -0.46
CA ILE A 298 17.20 -49.97 -0.46
C ILE A 298 17.86 -49.51 0.83
N LEU A 299 19.00 -48.83 0.70
CA LEU A 299 19.60 -48.07 1.78
C LEU A 299 19.13 -46.63 1.70
N CYS A 300 18.44 -46.16 2.74
CA CYS A 300 17.87 -44.82 2.77
C CYS A 300 18.39 -44.00 3.96
N VAL A 301 18.74 -42.75 3.71
CA VAL A 301 19.05 -41.76 4.77
C VAL A 301 18.27 -40.49 4.54
N ASP A 302 17.85 -39.89 5.64
CA ASP A 302 17.18 -38.60 5.66
C ASP A 302 18.12 -37.54 6.25
N VAL A 303 18.22 -36.41 5.56
CA VAL A 303 19.13 -35.32 5.89
C VAL A 303 18.40 -33.98 5.91
N ILE A 304 18.61 -33.21 6.98
CA ILE A 304 18.13 -31.83 7.10
C ILE A 304 19.19 -30.91 6.52
N SER A 305 18.79 -30.01 5.63
CA SER A 305 19.64 -28.97 5.05
C SER A 305 18.74 -27.81 4.61
N SER A 306 19.10 -26.58 5.00
CA SER A 306 18.38 -25.38 4.56
C SER A 306 18.72 -25.01 3.12
N SER A 307 19.94 -25.35 2.68
CA SER A 307 20.34 -25.23 1.29
C SER A 307 20.13 -26.52 0.52
N ARG A 308 20.00 -26.38 -0.80
CA ARG A 308 19.88 -27.52 -1.71
C ARG A 308 21.11 -28.43 -1.59
N ILE A 309 20.86 -29.73 -1.49
CA ILE A 309 21.91 -30.74 -1.61
C ILE A 309 22.43 -30.76 -3.05
N MET A 310 23.73 -30.51 -3.19
CA MET A 310 24.45 -30.45 -4.47
C MET A 310 24.91 -31.84 -4.91
N SER A 311 25.26 -32.71 -3.96
CA SER A 311 25.75 -34.05 -4.23
C SER A 311 25.41 -35.02 -3.09
N ALA A 312 25.07 -36.25 -3.44
CA ALA A 312 24.94 -37.37 -2.52
C ALA A 312 25.63 -38.59 -3.16
N LYS A 313 26.85 -38.88 -2.69
CA LYS A 313 27.70 -39.94 -3.25
C LYS A 313 27.78 -41.12 -2.28
N TRP A 314 27.71 -42.32 -2.83
CA TRP A 314 27.78 -43.57 -2.08
C TRP A 314 29.11 -44.26 -2.31
N TYR A 315 29.66 -44.83 -1.25
CA TYR A 315 30.94 -45.52 -1.25
C TYR A 315 30.78 -46.89 -0.62
N ASN A 316 31.38 -47.90 -1.24
CA ASN A 316 31.59 -49.20 -0.63
C ASN A 316 33.07 -49.28 -0.20
N GLU A 317 33.30 -49.36 1.10
CA GLU A 317 34.64 -49.16 1.69
C GLU A 317 35.29 -47.80 1.35
N ARG A 318 36.06 -47.71 0.25
CA ARG A 318 36.73 -46.50 -0.24
C ARG A 318 36.47 -46.21 -1.72
N THR A 319 35.71 -47.06 -2.40
CA THR A 319 35.43 -46.92 -3.82
C THR A 319 34.06 -46.28 -4.01
N GLU A 320 33.96 -45.30 -4.90
CA GLU A 320 32.67 -44.68 -5.24
C GLU A 320 31.80 -45.71 -5.98
N VAL A 321 30.57 -45.92 -5.51
CA VAL A 321 29.60 -46.79 -6.16
C VAL A 321 29.14 -46.09 -7.44
N ASN A 322 29.55 -46.65 -8.58
CA ASN A 322 29.16 -46.12 -9.88
C ASN A 322 27.69 -46.41 -10.16
N LYS A 323 27.01 -45.46 -10.80
CA LYS A 323 25.64 -45.65 -11.27
C LYS A 323 25.63 -46.70 -12.39
N THR A 324 24.84 -47.75 -12.22
CA THR A 324 24.62 -48.81 -13.21
C THR A 324 23.12 -49.13 -13.30
N GLU A 325 22.74 -50.13 -14.09
CA GLU A 325 21.36 -50.65 -14.04
C GLU A 325 21.08 -51.33 -12.68
N ARG A 326 22.10 -51.95 -12.08
CA ARG A 326 22.02 -52.62 -10.77
C ARG A 326 22.00 -51.63 -9.61
N PHE A 327 22.82 -50.59 -9.68
CA PHE A 327 22.97 -49.57 -8.64
C PHE A 327 22.39 -48.24 -9.09
N THR A 328 21.30 -47.83 -8.45
CA THR A 328 20.68 -46.52 -8.73
C THR A 328 20.66 -45.65 -7.48
N MET A 329 21.01 -44.38 -7.64
CA MET A 329 21.01 -43.39 -6.57
C MET A 329 19.94 -42.36 -6.84
N THR A 330 19.10 -42.09 -5.84
CA THR A 330 18.04 -41.10 -5.96
C THR A 330 18.08 -40.11 -4.80
N GLN A 331 17.63 -38.89 -5.06
CA GLN A 331 17.51 -37.84 -4.08
C GLN A 331 16.15 -37.17 -4.26
N LYS A 332 15.35 -37.09 -3.19
CA LYS A 332 14.03 -36.45 -3.20
C LYS A 332 13.83 -35.57 -1.99
N GLY A 333 13.14 -34.45 -2.16
CA GLY A 333 12.66 -33.64 -1.04
C GLY A 333 11.45 -34.31 -0.39
N LEU A 334 11.38 -34.28 0.93
CA LEU A 334 10.25 -34.79 1.71
C LEU A 334 10.14 -34.06 3.06
N SER A 335 8.97 -34.18 3.69
CA SER A 335 8.77 -33.74 5.07
C SER A 335 8.92 -34.94 6.01
N ILE A 336 9.79 -34.81 7.00
CA ILE A 336 10.01 -35.82 8.03
C ILE A 336 9.68 -35.27 9.41
N LYS A 337 9.52 -36.17 10.39
CA LYS A 337 9.51 -35.77 11.80
C LYS A 337 10.94 -35.62 12.32
N ALA A 338 11.24 -34.57 13.07
CA ALA A 338 12.53 -34.41 13.74
C ALA A 338 12.33 -33.74 15.10
N GLN A 339 13.26 -33.98 16.03
CA GLN A 339 13.22 -33.36 17.35
C GLN A 339 13.91 -31.99 17.31
N PHE A 340 13.15 -30.92 17.48
CA PHE A 340 13.63 -29.55 17.57
C PHE A 340 13.32 -29.03 18.98
N HIS A 341 14.34 -28.65 19.76
CA HIS A 341 14.18 -28.17 21.13
C HIS A 341 13.29 -29.05 22.01
N ASN A 342 13.51 -30.37 21.96
CA ASN A 342 12.73 -31.40 22.68
C ASN A 342 11.27 -31.55 22.25
N LYS A 343 10.93 -31.08 21.04
CA LYS A 343 9.61 -31.26 20.46
C LYS A 343 9.71 -31.94 19.10
N MET A 344 8.89 -32.96 18.90
CA MET A 344 8.76 -33.60 17.59
C MET A 344 7.95 -32.72 16.66
N VAL A 345 8.57 -32.26 15.57
CA VAL A 345 7.99 -31.36 14.57
C VAL A 345 8.20 -31.92 13.17
N TYR A 346 7.40 -31.48 12.20
CA TYR A 346 7.68 -31.80 10.80
C TYR A 346 8.61 -30.73 10.22
N THR A 347 9.55 -31.12 9.38
CA THR A 347 10.51 -30.20 8.73
C THR A 347 10.82 -30.69 7.33
N LYS A 348 11.19 -29.80 6.40
CA LYS A 348 11.74 -30.26 5.12
C LYS A 348 13.06 -30.97 5.36
N SER A 349 13.29 -31.96 4.54
CA SER A 349 14.49 -32.78 4.49
C SER A 349 14.69 -33.30 3.07
N TYR A 350 15.81 -33.98 2.87
CA TYR A 350 16.10 -34.74 1.67
C TYR A 350 16.26 -36.21 2.04
N ARG A 351 15.70 -37.10 1.23
CA ARG A 351 15.96 -38.53 1.29
C ARG A 351 16.95 -38.89 0.19
N CYS A 352 18.05 -39.52 0.58
CA CYS A 352 19.05 -40.06 -0.32
C CYS A 352 18.97 -41.59 -0.26
N ASP A 353 18.63 -42.20 -1.39
CA ASP A 353 18.47 -43.65 -1.51
C ASP A 353 19.60 -44.23 -2.39
N LEU A 354 20.22 -45.32 -1.94
CA LEU A 354 20.96 -46.27 -2.79
C LEU A 354 20.10 -47.52 -2.96
N VAL A 355 19.70 -47.78 -4.20
CA VAL A 355 18.91 -48.93 -4.59
C VAL A 355 19.82 -49.94 -5.27
N ILE A 356 19.84 -51.15 -4.73
CA ILE A 356 20.60 -52.29 -5.22
C ILE A 356 19.59 -53.30 -5.78
N GLN A 357 19.51 -53.41 -7.10
CA GLN A 357 18.68 -54.44 -7.75
C GLN A 357 19.40 -55.79 -7.67
N GLN A 358 18.64 -56.88 -7.46
CA GLN A 358 19.19 -58.24 -7.38
C GLN A 358 20.36 -58.31 -6.39
N THR A 359 20.06 -58.16 -5.10
CA THR A 359 21.08 -58.10 -4.05
C THR A 359 21.85 -59.42 -3.97
N GLU A 360 23.18 -59.33 -4.00
CA GLU A 360 24.10 -60.46 -3.94
C GLU A 360 24.74 -60.60 -2.55
N PRO A 361 25.28 -61.77 -2.18
CA PRO A 361 25.94 -61.97 -0.88
C PRO A 361 27.07 -60.97 -0.58
N GLU A 362 27.78 -60.48 -1.60
CA GLU A 362 28.84 -59.48 -1.48
C GLU A 362 28.32 -58.08 -1.14
N ASP A 363 27.06 -57.78 -1.42
CA ASP A 363 26.48 -56.46 -1.14
C ASP A 363 26.21 -56.23 0.36
N PHE A 364 26.19 -57.29 1.19
CA PHE A 364 25.92 -57.22 2.62
C PHE A 364 27.12 -56.71 3.42
N GLN A 365 27.35 -55.41 3.30
CA GLN A 365 28.50 -54.73 3.86
C GLN A 365 28.17 -53.31 4.35
N ASN A 366 29.19 -52.57 4.76
CA ASN A 366 29.06 -51.16 5.10
C ASN A 366 29.13 -50.30 3.83
N TYR A 367 28.19 -49.38 3.72
CA TYR A 367 28.18 -48.29 2.75
C TYR A 367 28.31 -46.97 3.47
N THR A 368 29.10 -46.06 2.90
CA THR A 368 29.22 -44.68 3.37
C THR A 368 28.55 -43.77 2.37
N VAL A 369 27.61 -42.94 2.82
CA VAL A 369 27.04 -41.87 2.01
C VAL A 369 27.64 -40.55 2.45
N ILE A 370 28.14 -39.78 1.49
CA ILE A 370 28.65 -38.42 1.70
C ILE A 370 27.68 -37.46 1.00
N VAL A 371 27.05 -36.61 1.80
CA VAL A 371 26.08 -35.61 1.35
C VAL A 371 26.70 -34.23 1.47
N GLN A 372 26.63 -33.44 0.39
CA GLN A 372 27.24 -32.12 0.30
C GLN A 372 26.21 -31.05 -0.10
N ASN A 373 26.26 -29.92 0.60
CA ASN A 373 25.63 -28.66 0.20
C ASN A 373 26.72 -27.60 -0.05
N GLU A 374 26.31 -26.34 -0.25
CA GLU A 374 27.24 -25.23 -0.51
C GLU A 374 28.13 -24.86 0.70
N TYR A 375 27.74 -25.25 1.92
CA TYR A 375 28.43 -24.89 3.17
C TYR A 375 29.35 -25.99 3.69
N GLY A 376 29.15 -27.24 3.27
CA GLY A 376 30.01 -28.35 3.63
C GLY A 376 29.39 -29.70 3.34
N PHE A 377 29.92 -30.73 4.00
CA PHE A 377 29.52 -32.11 3.79
C PHE A 377 29.41 -32.85 5.11
N SER A 378 28.59 -33.91 5.09
CA SER A 378 28.47 -34.86 6.19
C SER A 378 28.49 -36.28 5.64
N SER A 379 29.00 -37.21 6.44
CA SER A 379 29.03 -38.63 6.10
C SER A 379 28.18 -39.46 7.06
N PHE A 380 27.54 -40.51 6.56
CA PHE A 380 26.81 -41.49 7.36
C PHE A 380 27.17 -42.91 6.91
N ILE A 381 27.33 -43.81 7.86
CA ILE A 381 27.68 -45.22 7.60
C ILE A 381 26.44 -46.08 7.85
N ILE A 382 26.14 -46.94 6.89
CA ILE A 382 25.00 -47.86 6.95
C ILE A 382 25.50 -49.27 6.66
N LYS A 383 25.12 -50.22 7.50
CA LYS A 383 25.35 -51.64 7.28
C LYS A 383 24.12 -52.26 6.63
N LEU A 384 24.28 -52.82 5.45
CA LEU A 384 23.27 -53.70 4.86
C LEU A 384 23.40 -55.09 5.52
N GLN A 385 22.39 -55.47 6.29
CA GLN A 385 22.34 -56.74 6.99
C GLN A 385 21.48 -57.74 6.24
N TYR A 386 21.94 -58.99 6.21
CA TYR A 386 21.15 -60.10 5.70
C TYR A 386 20.07 -60.46 6.71
N ALA A 387 18.84 -60.63 6.22
CA ALA A 387 17.67 -60.96 7.02
C ALA A 387 17.67 -62.38 7.58
#